data_AF-A0A494W0I8-F1
#
_entry.id   AF-A0A494W0I8-F1
#
_cell.length_a   1.000
_cell.length_b   1.000
_cell.length_c   1.000
_cell.angle_alpha   90.00
_cell.angle_beta   90.00
_cell.angle_gamma   90.00
#
_symmetry.space_group_name_H-M   'P 1'
#
loop_
_entity.id
_entity.type
_entity.pdbx_description
1 polymer ?
#
loop_
_entity_poly.entity_id
_entity_poly.type
_entity_poly.pdbx_seq_one_letter_code
_entity_poly.pdbx_strand_id
1 'polypeptide(L)'
;MNEIKAIDDFVLKLAPPDEALLFEAKLIINPAMHEQVMWHRQTLGLVKQYGRNKLKAEIEAVHKKLFSQPEHEGFRLKIMRFFGKR
;
A
#
# COMPACT_ATOMS: atom_id res chain seq x y z
N MET A 1 6.48 -20.00 16.13
CA MET A 1 6.58 -18.83 15.23
C MET A 1 5.64 -19.09 14.06
N ASN A 2 4.72 -18.16 13.75
CA ASN A 2 3.69 -18.37 12.71
C ASN A 2 4.33 -18.24 11.32
N GLU A 3 4.17 -19.24 10.45
CA GLU A 3 4.77 -19.28 9.11
C GLU A 3 4.37 -18.06 8.25
N ILE A 4 3.13 -17.60 8.39
CA ILE A 4 2.62 -16.40 7.69
C ILE A 4 3.41 -15.16 8.10
N LYS A 5 3.69 -15.00 9.40
CA LYS A 5 4.44 -13.84 9.91
C LYS A 5 5.88 -13.83 9.38
N ALA A 6 6.53 -15.00 9.31
CA ALA A 6 7.88 -15.09 8.78
C ALA A 6 7.94 -14.74 7.29
N ILE A 7 6.94 -15.19 6.50
CA ILE A 7 6.79 -14.79 5.10
C ILE A 7 6.55 -13.28 4.99
N ASP A 8 5.67 -12.70 5.82
CA ASP A 8 5.40 -11.27 5.85
C ASP A 8 6.66 -10.45 6.15
N ASP A 9 7.37 -10.79 7.23
CA ASP A 9 8.58 -10.09 7.65
C ASP A 9 9.65 -10.16 6.55
N PHE A 10 9.80 -11.31 5.89
CA PHE A 10 10.72 -11.46 4.77
C PHE A 10 10.30 -10.64 3.54
N VAL A 11 9.04 -10.75 3.11
CA VAL A 11 8.50 -10.05 1.92
C VAL A 11 8.51 -8.53 2.11
N LEU A 12 8.25 -8.06 3.32
CA LEU A 12 8.24 -6.64 3.69
C LEU A 12 9.62 -6.11 4.05
N LYS A 13 10.67 -6.94 4.03
CA LYS A 13 12.05 -6.60 4.42
C LYS A 13 12.15 -6.06 5.86
N LEU A 14 11.36 -6.64 6.75
CA LEU A 14 11.34 -6.35 8.19
C LEU A 14 12.17 -7.37 9.00
N ALA A 15 12.52 -8.51 8.38
CA ALA A 15 13.36 -9.52 9.01
C ALA A 15 14.80 -9.00 9.25
N PRO A 16 15.42 -9.31 10.40
CA PRO A 16 16.86 -9.14 10.63
C PRO A 16 17.71 -9.82 9.54
N PRO A 17 18.93 -9.34 9.25
CA PRO A 17 19.75 -9.86 8.15
C PRO A 17 20.07 -11.36 8.24
N ASP A 18 20.32 -11.87 9.44
CA ASP A 18 20.57 -13.29 9.72
C ASP A 18 19.33 -14.16 9.50
N GLU A 19 18.17 -13.70 9.96
CA GLU A 19 16.88 -14.37 9.71
C GLU A 19 16.52 -14.35 8.22
N ALA A 20 16.76 -13.24 7.53
CA ALA A 20 16.54 -13.12 6.10
C ALA A 20 17.42 -14.09 5.30
N LEU A 21 18.71 -14.20 5.65
CA LEU A 21 19.64 -15.13 5.00
C LEU A 21 19.22 -16.59 5.21
N LEU A 22 18.83 -16.96 6.44
CA LEU A 22 18.30 -18.30 6.71
C LEU A 22 17.02 -18.59 5.91
N PHE A 23 16.15 -17.58 5.77
CA PHE A 23 14.93 -17.68 5.00
C PHE A 23 15.22 -17.88 3.50
N GLU A 24 16.19 -17.14 2.94
CA GLU A 24 16.64 -17.32 1.56
C GLU A 24 17.17 -18.73 1.30
N ALA A 25 18.00 -19.26 2.21
CA ALA A 25 18.49 -20.64 2.12
C ALA A 25 17.33 -21.66 2.11
N LYS A 26 16.31 -21.44 2.95
CA LYS A 26 15.11 -22.30 2.98
C LYS A 26 14.31 -22.24 1.68
N LEU A 27 14.22 -21.08 1.03
CA LEU A 27 13.54 -20.95 -0.26
C LEU A 27 14.23 -21.74 -1.38
N ILE A 28 15.55 -21.88 -1.34
CA ILE A 28 16.31 -22.65 -2.33
C ILE A 28 16.04 -24.14 -2.21
N ILE A 29 15.97 -24.66 -0.98
CA ILE A 29 15.86 -26.11 -0.72
C ILE A 29 14.42 -26.60 -0.57
N ASN A 30 13.45 -25.70 -0.42
CA ASN A 30 12.04 -26.04 -0.22
C ASN A 30 11.14 -25.38 -1.28
N PRO A 31 10.83 -26.09 -2.39
CA PRO A 31 9.98 -25.58 -3.46
C PRO A 31 8.57 -25.19 -3.02
N ALA A 32 7.96 -25.92 -2.08
CA ALA A 32 6.63 -25.60 -1.57
C ALA A 32 6.61 -24.25 -0.83
N MET A 33 7.68 -23.96 -0.09
CA MET A 33 7.85 -22.66 0.58
C MET A 33 8.04 -21.52 -0.43
N HIS A 34 8.74 -21.77 -1.54
CA HIS A 34 8.84 -20.80 -2.64
C HIS A 34 7.47 -20.45 -3.24
N GLU A 35 6.62 -21.46 -3.50
CA GLU A 35 5.25 -21.22 -4.00
C GLU A 35 4.40 -20.41 -3.02
N GLN A 36 4.48 -20.71 -1.72
CA GLN A 36 3.76 -19.95 -0.70
C GLN A 36 4.18 -18.47 -0.69
N VAL A 37 5.49 -18.18 -0.73
CA VAL A 37 5.99 -16.81 -0.80
C VAL A 37 5.55 -16.10 -2.08
N MET A 38 5.54 -16.81 -3.21
CA MET A 38 5.08 -16.29 -4.49
C MET A 38 3.61 -15.85 -4.41
N TRP A 39 2.71 -16.73 -3.93
CA TRP A 39 1.30 -16.41 -3.74
C TRP A 39 1.07 -15.29 -2.74
N HIS A 40 1.87 -15.25 -1.67
CA HIS A 40 1.77 -14.19 -0.66
C HIS A 40 2.13 -12.82 -1.23
N ARG A 41 3.22 -12.74 -2.02
CA ARG A 41 3.62 -11.51 -2.73
C ARG A 41 2.54 -11.01 -3.67
N GLN A 42 1.93 -11.91 -4.44
CA GLN A 42 0.84 -11.56 -5.36
C GLN A 42 -0.39 -11.04 -4.62
N THR A 43 -0.79 -11.75 -3.56
CA THR A 43 -1.91 -11.36 -2.69
C THR A 43 -1.68 -9.97 -2.09
N LEU A 44 -0.50 -9.72 -1.50
CA LEU A 44 -0.14 -8.40 -0.96
C LEU A 44 -0.19 -7.31 -2.04
N GLY A 45 0.26 -7.63 -3.26
CA GLY A 45 0.19 -6.72 -4.40
C GLY A 45 -1.24 -6.31 -4.72
N LEU A 46 -2.16 -7.28 -4.81
CA LEU A 46 -3.58 -7.03 -5.07
C LEU A 46 -4.24 -6.21 -3.95
N VAL A 47 -3.98 -6.56 -2.68
CA VAL A 47 -4.51 -5.82 -1.53
C VAL A 47 -4.01 -4.37 -1.53
N LYS A 48 -2.72 -4.14 -1.79
CA LYS A 48 -2.15 -2.79 -1.89
C LYS A 48 -2.76 -2.00 -3.04
N GLN A 49 -2.93 -2.60 -4.21
CA GLN A 49 -3.53 -1.94 -5.36
C GLN A 49 -4.99 -1.57 -5.10
N TYR A 50 -5.77 -2.49 -4.55
CA TYR A 50 -7.15 -2.24 -4.17
C TYR A 50 -7.25 -1.10 -3.15
N GLY A 51 -6.43 -1.14 -2.10
CA GLY A 51 -6.38 -0.09 -1.08
C GLY A 51 -6.04 1.29 -1.67
N ARG A 52 -5.06 1.35 -2.59
CA ARG A 52 -4.70 2.59 -3.29
C ARG A 52 -5.85 3.13 -4.14
N ASN A 53 -6.55 2.26 -4.87
CA ASN A 53 -7.69 2.67 -5.69
C ASN A 53 -8.85 3.18 -4.83
N LYS A 54 -9.13 2.52 -3.70
CA LYS A 54 -10.15 2.96 -2.75
C LYS A 54 -9.81 4.32 -2.15
N LEU A 55 -8.58 4.50 -1.65
CA LEU A 55 -8.13 5.78 -1.10
C LEU A 55 -8.20 6.90 -2.15
N LYS A 56 -7.81 6.62 -3.40
CA LYS A 56 -7.94 7.57 -4.50
C LYS A 56 -9.39 7.98 -4.72
N ALA A 57 -10.32 7.02 -4.76
CA ALA A 57 -11.74 7.30 -4.93
C ALA A 57 -12.32 8.14 -3.77
N GLU A 58 -11.89 7.88 -2.53
CA GLU A 58 -12.27 8.68 -1.36
C GLU A 58 -11.78 10.13 -1.48
N ILE A 59 -10.52 10.34 -1.87
CA ILE A 59 -9.95 11.67 -2.11
C ILE A 59 -10.70 12.39 -3.24
N GLU A 60 -10.99 11.70 -4.34
CA GLU A 60 -11.75 12.26 -5.47
C GLU A 60 -13.17 12.66 -5.06
N ALA A 61 -13.85 11.85 -4.24
CA ALA A 61 -15.18 12.17 -3.73
C ALA A 61 -15.16 13.43 -2.87
N VAL A 62 -14.18 13.56 -1.96
CA VAL A 62 -13.99 14.77 -1.13
C VAL A 62 -13.68 15.97 -2.01
N HIS A 63 -12.78 15.83 -2.99
CA HIS A 63 -12.45 16.89 -3.93
C HIS A 63 -13.68 17.37 -4.69
N LYS A 64 -14.47 16.45 -5.27
CA LYS A 64 -15.70 16.78 -5.99
C LYS A 64 -16.70 17.50 -5.09
N LYS A 65 -16.85 17.05 -3.84
CA LYS A 65 -17.70 17.75 -2.86
C LYS A 65 -17.25 19.19 -2.67
N LEU A 66 -15.99 19.39 -2.26
CA LEU A 66 -15.42 20.70 -1.93
C LEU A 66 -15.37 21.67 -3.10
N PHE A 67 -15.16 21.19 -4.32
CA PHE A 67 -14.96 22.06 -5.49
C PHE A 67 -16.21 22.25 -6.35
N SER A 68 -17.22 21.38 -6.26
CA SER A 68 -18.44 21.48 -7.07
C SER A 68 -19.67 21.96 -6.29
N GLN A 69 -19.75 21.74 -4.98
CA GLN A 69 -20.95 22.13 -4.22
C GLN A 69 -20.90 23.62 -3.81
N PRO A 70 -22.02 24.36 -3.91
CA PRO A 70 -22.04 25.80 -3.63
C PRO A 70 -21.73 26.13 -2.16
N GLU A 71 -22.10 25.24 -1.23
CA GLU A 71 -21.83 25.38 0.22
C GLU A 71 -20.33 25.44 0.59
N HIS A 72 -19.42 25.10 -0.33
CA HIS A 72 -17.97 25.09 -0.12
C HIS A 72 -17.22 26.16 -0.93
N GLU A 73 -17.93 27.10 -1.55
CA GLU A 73 -17.34 28.13 -2.41
C GLU A 73 -16.24 28.96 -1.71
N GLY A 74 -16.47 29.42 -0.47
CA GLY A 74 -15.48 30.20 0.27
C GLY A 74 -14.17 29.44 0.50
N PHE A 75 -14.24 28.14 0.77
CA PHE A 75 -13.07 27.28 0.89
C PHE A 75 -12.34 27.15 -0.46
N ARG A 76 -13.08 26.86 -1.54
CA ARG A 76 -12.54 26.77 -2.91
C ARG A 76 -11.79 28.04 -3.31
N LEU A 77 -12.39 29.21 -3.09
CA LEU A 77 -11.78 30.51 -3.42
C LEU A 77 -10.51 30.77 -2.60
N LYS A 78 -10.51 30.42 -1.31
CA LYS A 78 -9.32 30.54 -0.45
C LYS A 78 -8.16 29.68 -0.94
N ILE A 79 -8.42 28.42 -1.29
CA ILE A 79 -7.43 27.51 -1.85
C ILE A 79 -6.90 28.03 -3.20
N MET A 80 -7.79 28.42 -4.11
CA MET A 80 -7.39 28.96 -5.41
C MET A 80 -6.55 30.23 -5.28
N ARG A 81 -6.85 31.12 -4.32
CA ARG A 81 -6.03 32.30 -4.04
C ARG A 81 -4.67 31.95 -3.42
N PHE A 82 -4.62 30.91 -2.59
CA PHE A 82 -3.36 30.46 -1.97
C PHE A 82 -2.40 29.86 -2.99
N PHE A 83 -2.91 29.08 -3.95
CA PHE A 83 -2.12 28.43 -4.99
C PHE A 83 -2.03 29.22 -6.30
N GLY A 84 -2.78 30.32 -6.43
CA GLY A 84 -2.68 31.24 -7.55
C GLY A 84 -1.37 32.01 -7.51
N LYS A 85 -0.66 32.08 -8.65
CA LYS A 85 0.50 32.98 -8.79
C LYS A 85 0.06 34.43 -8.52
N ARG A 86 0.91 35.18 -7.84
CA ARG A 86 0.81 36.65 -7.75
C ARG A 86 0.81 37.28 -9.13
#